data_AF-M1C774-F1
#
_entry.id   AF-M1C774-F1
#
_cell.length_a   1.000
_cell.length_b   1.000
_cell.length_c   1.000
_cell.angle_alpha   90.00
_cell.angle_beta   90.00
_cell.angle_gamma   90.00
#
_symmetry.space_group_name_H-M   'P 1'
#
loop_
_entity.id
_entity.type
_entity.pdbx_description
1 polymer ?
#
loop_
_entity_poly.entity_id
_entity_poly.type
_entity_poly.pdbx_seq_one_letter_code
_entity_poly.pdbx_strand_id
1 'polypeptide(L)'
;MDAINLFLYLFLSVFTFYLVRGMAVAHLRRRKNRLPPGTLGLPFIGETLQLISAYKTENPEPFIDDRVSKYGNIFTTHVFGEPTVFSADPETNRFILQNEGRLFESSYPGSIQNLLGRYSLLLMRGTLHKRMHSLTMSFANSSILKDHLLADIDRLVRLNLDSWTGRVFLMDEAKKITFNLTVKQLMSFDPCEWTENLMKEYMLVIEGFFSIPLPIFSSTYRKAIQARTKVAEALGLVVRDRRKEREGGERKNDMLESLFEGDGAAGVEGGGFSDEEIVDFILALLVAGYETTSTIMTLAVKFLTETPHALSQLKCG
;
A
#
# COMPACT_ATOMS: atom_id res chain seq x y z
N MET A 1 -33.86 25.78 -34.02
CA MET A 1 -32.89 25.32 -33.02
C MET A 1 -33.55 24.18 -32.29
N ASP A 2 -33.08 22.94 -32.50
CA ASP A 2 -33.74 21.77 -31.94
C ASP A 2 -33.72 21.79 -30.41
N ALA A 3 -34.76 21.27 -29.77
CA ALA A 3 -34.89 21.25 -28.30
C ALA A 3 -33.66 20.61 -27.62
N ILE A 4 -33.04 19.64 -28.29
CA ILE A 4 -31.78 19.00 -27.87
C ILE A 4 -30.63 20.01 -27.82
N ASN A 5 -30.49 20.84 -28.86
CA ASN A 5 -29.45 21.87 -28.91
C ASN A 5 -29.65 22.92 -27.82
N LEU A 6 -30.90 23.38 -27.60
CA LEU A 6 -31.22 24.32 -26.53
C LEU A 6 -30.90 23.75 -25.13
N PHE A 7 -31.25 22.47 -24.91
CA PHE A 7 -30.93 21.76 -23.67
C PHE A 7 -29.41 21.64 -23.46
N LEU A 8 -28.66 21.29 -24.49
CA LEU A 8 -27.20 21.21 -24.44
C LEU A 8 -26.57 22.56 -24.11
N TYR A 9 -27.02 23.66 -24.74
CA TYR A 9 -26.53 25.00 -24.44
C TYR A 9 -26.85 25.44 -23.00
N LEU A 10 -28.05 25.16 -22.51
CA LEU A 10 -28.43 25.43 -21.12
C LEU A 10 -27.57 24.62 -20.15
N PHE A 11 -27.38 23.32 -20.42
CA PHE A 11 -26.52 22.47 -19.60
C PHE A 11 -25.07 22.96 -19.58
N LEU A 12 -24.48 23.27 -20.75
CA LEU A 12 -23.12 23.80 -20.86
C LEU A 12 -22.95 25.15 -20.17
N SER A 13 -23.91 26.07 -20.31
CA SER A 13 -23.85 27.39 -19.64
C SER A 13 -23.97 27.29 -18.13
N VAL A 14 -24.87 26.44 -17.63
CA VAL A 14 -24.99 26.16 -16.19
C VAL A 14 -23.73 25.47 -15.67
N PHE A 15 -23.23 24.45 -16.38
CA PHE A 15 -22.02 23.73 -16.00
C PHE A 15 -20.80 24.65 -15.95
N THR A 16 -20.59 25.49 -16.98
CA THR A 16 -19.50 26.46 -17.02
C THR A 16 -19.62 27.51 -15.92
N PHE A 17 -20.83 28.00 -15.62
CA PHE A 17 -21.06 28.91 -14.50
C PHE A 17 -20.65 28.30 -13.15
N TYR A 18 -21.08 27.07 -12.86
CA TYR A 18 -20.69 26.38 -11.62
C TYR A 18 -19.20 26.06 -11.56
N LEU A 19 -18.59 25.73 -12.70
CA LEU A 19 -17.16 25.46 -12.80
C LEU A 19 -16.33 26.72 -12.53
N VAL A 20 -16.67 27.85 -13.16
CA VAL A 20 -16.02 29.15 -12.93
C VAL A 20 -16.21 29.60 -11.49
N ARG A 21 -17.43 29.48 -10.95
CA ARG A 21 -17.71 29.78 -9.54
C ARG A 21 -16.88 28.92 -8.60
N GLY A 22 -16.77 27.62 -8.87
CA GLY A 22 -15.94 26.69 -8.10
C GLY A 22 -14.46 27.11 -8.08
N MET A 23 -13.90 27.44 -9.26
CA MET A 23 -12.52 27.94 -9.37
C MET A 23 -12.31 29.26 -8.65
N ALA A 24 -13.24 30.21 -8.75
CA ALA A 24 -13.16 31.50 -8.06
C ALA A 24 -13.21 31.34 -6.53
N VAL A 25 -14.11 30.49 -6.02
CA VAL A 25 -14.21 30.18 -4.59
C VAL A 25 -12.93 29.50 -4.08
N ALA A 26 -12.38 28.56 -4.84
CA ALA A 26 -11.13 27.87 -4.52
C ALA A 26 -9.95 28.87 -4.44
N HIS A 27 -9.88 29.79 -5.39
CA HIS A 27 -8.85 30.84 -5.42
C HIS A 27 -8.96 31.80 -4.22
N LEU A 28 -10.17 32.22 -3.86
CA LEU A 28 -10.43 33.08 -2.71
C LEU A 28 -10.08 32.40 -1.38
N ARG A 29 -10.44 31.12 -1.21
CA ARG A 29 -10.07 30.32 -0.03
C ARG A 29 -8.56 30.20 0.14
N ARG A 30 -7.82 29.97 -0.94
CA ARG A 30 -6.34 29.92 -0.93
C ARG A 30 -5.73 31.22 -0.39
N ARG A 31 -6.22 32.35 -0.91
CA ARG A 31 -5.71 33.69 -0.54
C ARG A 31 -5.99 34.04 0.92
N LYS A 32 -7.14 33.59 1.46
CA LYS A 32 -7.51 33.79 2.88
C LYS A 32 -6.63 32.98 3.83
N ASN A 33 -6.21 31.78 3.44
CA ASN A 33 -5.55 30.81 4.33
C ASN A 33 -4.01 30.83 4.27
N ARG A 34 -3.38 31.77 3.53
CA ARG A 34 -1.91 31.87 3.36
C ARG A 34 -1.25 30.52 2.97
N LEU A 35 -1.91 29.75 2.10
CA LEU A 35 -1.39 28.45 1.65
C LEU A 35 -0.16 28.63 0.75
N PRO A 36 0.71 27.60 0.64
CA PRO A 36 1.79 27.56 -0.35
C PRO A 36 1.29 27.80 -1.78
N PRO A 37 2.15 28.27 -2.70
CA PRO A 37 1.80 28.42 -4.12
C PRO A 37 1.30 27.10 -4.73
N GLY A 38 0.52 27.15 -5.80
CA GLY A 38 0.02 25.94 -6.47
C GLY A 38 -1.39 26.07 -7.04
N THR A 39 -1.98 24.97 -7.50
CA THR A 39 -3.30 24.95 -8.15
C THR A 39 -4.17 23.84 -7.57
N LEU A 40 -5.46 24.13 -7.34
CA LEU A 40 -6.43 23.13 -6.89
C LEU A 40 -7.04 22.34 -8.06
N GLY A 41 -6.58 22.58 -9.30
CA GLY A 41 -7.04 21.84 -10.48
C GLY A 41 -8.54 22.00 -10.76
N LEU A 42 -9.16 20.92 -11.28
CA LEU A 42 -10.58 20.87 -11.58
C LEU A 42 -11.43 20.84 -10.28
N PRO A 43 -12.66 21.38 -10.28
CA PRO A 43 -13.57 21.21 -9.15
C PRO A 43 -13.76 19.73 -8.78
N PHE A 44 -13.80 19.42 -7.47
CA PHE A 44 -14.00 18.10 -6.86
C PHE A 44 -12.91 17.04 -7.10
N ILE A 45 -12.31 16.97 -8.29
CA ILE A 45 -11.32 15.94 -8.65
C ILE A 45 -9.90 16.49 -8.57
N GLY A 46 -9.72 17.79 -8.74
CA GLY A 46 -8.42 18.46 -8.75
C GLY A 46 -7.50 17.93 -9.85
N GLU A 47 -6.33 17.46 -9.44
CA GLU A 47 -5.28 16.90 -10.31
C GLU A 47 -5.19 15.37 -10.20
N THR A 48 -6.15 14.72 -9.50
CA THR A 48 -6.12 13.28 -9.21
C THR A 48 -5.96 12.41 -10.45
N LEU A 49 -6.67 12.72 -11.55
CA LEU A 49 -6.58 11.91 -12.77
C LEU A 49 -5.20 12.04 -13.44
N GLN A 50 -4.59 13.22 -13.37
CA GLN A 50 -3.23 13.43 -13.88
C GLN A 50 -2.22 12.66 -13.04
N LEU A 51 -2.37 12.67 -11.72
CA LEU A 51 -1.54 11.90 -10.80
C LEU A 51 -1.67 10.39 -11.05
N ILE A 52 -2.90 9.87 -11.11
CA ILE A 52 -3.16 8.45 -11.42
C ILE A 52 -2.61 8.08 -12.80
N SER A 53 -2.78 8.96 -13.80
CA SER A 53 -2.23 8.72 -15.14
C SER A 53 -0.71 8.69 -15.13
N ALA A 54 -0.05 9.56 -14.38
CA ALA A 54 1.40 9.59 -14.27
C ALA A 54 1.93 8.29 -13.63
N TYR A 55 1.30 7.79 -12.57
CA TYR A 55 1.68 6.49 -11.96
C TYR A 55 1.43 5.27 -12.85
N LYS A 56 0.75 5.44 -14.00
CA LYS A 56 0.54 4.38 -14.99
C LYS A 56 1.52 4.45 -16.17
N THR A 57 2.43 5.41 -16.19
CA THR A 57 3.50 5.49 -17.18
C THR A 57 4.81 4.93 -16.64
N GLU A 58 5.78 4.69 -17.52
CA GLU A 58 7.13 4.26 -17.15
C GLU A 58 7.93 5.35 -16.40
N ASN A 59 7.48 6.62 -16.49
CA ASN A 59 8.12 7.75 -15.83
C ASN A 59 7.06 8.66 -15.17
N PRO A 60 6.72 8.43 -13.89
CA PRO A 60 5.75 9.24 -13.15
C PRO A 60 6.31 10.58 -12.65
N GLU A 61 7.64 10.72 -12.58
CA GLU A 61 8.35 11.87 -11.97
C GLU A 61 7.92 13.24 -12.53
N PRO A 62 7.69 13.42 -13.85
CA PRO A 62 7.33 14.72 -14.43
C PRO A 62 6.12 15.37 -13.79
N PHE A 63 5.15 14.60 -13.29
CA PHE A 63 3.99 15.17 -12.59
C PHE A 63 4.42 16.00 -11.38
N ILE A 64 5.39 15.53 -10.60
CA ILE A 64 5.90 16.24 -9.43
C ILE A 64 6.95 17.28 -9.87
N ASP A 65 7.87 16.92 -10.77
CA ASP A 65 8.96 17.80 -11.20
C ASP A 65 8.46 19.11 -11.81
N ASP A 66 7.44 19.05 -12.67
CA ASP A 66 6.84 20.25 -13.28
C ASP A 66 6.26 21.20 -12.22
N ARG A 67 5.68 20.64 -11.15
CA ARG A 67 5.08 21.41 -10.06
C ARG A 67 6.15 21.99 -9.14
N VAL A 68 7.20 21.24 -8.84
CA VAL A 68 8.36 21.72 -8.10
C VAL A 68 9.03 22.86 -8.87
N SER A 69 9.27 22.70 -10.17
CA SER A 69 9.87 23.75 -11.01
C SER A 69 9.01 25.02 -11.06
N LYS A 70 7.68 24.90 -11.01
CA LYS A 70 6.76 26.03 -11.16
C LYS A 70 6.40 26.73 -9.84
N TYR A 71 6.28 25.97 -8.76
CA TYR A 71 5.75 26.45 -7.47
C TYR A 71 6.75 26.34 -6.32
N GLY A 72 7.88 25.66 -6.51
CA GLY A 72 8.88 25.38 -5.48
C GLY A 72 8.62 24.06 -4.75
N ASN A 73 9.53 23.70 -3.84
CA ASN A 73 9.53 22.40 -3.14
C ASN A 73 8.29 22.16 -2.25
N ILE A 74 7.54 23.21 -1.90
CA ILE A 74 6.31 23.12 -1.11
C ILE A 74 5.20 23.81 -1.88
N PHE A 75 4.19 23.06 -2.29
CA PHE A 75 3.10 23.58 -3.10
C PHE A 75 1.74 22.98 -2.73
N THR A 76 0.66 23.69 -3.10
CA THR A 76 -0.71 23.25 -2.90
C THR A 76 -1.25 22.58 -4.17
N THR A 77 -1.84 21.39 -4.03
CA THR A 77 -2.61 20.69 -5.06
C THR A 77 -3.96 20.22 -4.51
N HIS A 78 -4.75 19.52 -5.31
CA HIS A 78 -5.96 18.85 -4.88
C HIS A 78 -5.95 17.44 -5.46
N VAL A 79 -5.75 16.43 -4.63
CA VAL A 79 -5.64 15.03 -5.06
C VAL A 79 -6.45 14.14 -4.14
N PHE A 80 -7.02 13.07 -4.71
CA PHE A 80 -7.85 12.10 -3.99
C PHE A 80 -9.04 12.70 -3.24
N GLY A 81 -9.61 13.80 -3.76
CA GLY A 81 -10.78 14.46 -3.19
C GLY A 81 -10.46 15.52 -2.13
N GLU A 82 -9.19 15.73 -1.80
CA GLU A 82 -8.77 16.62 -0.73
C GLU A 82 -7.78 17.69 -1.22
N PRO A 83 -7.87 18.95 -0.73
CA PRO A 83 -6.79 19.92 -0.85
C PRO A 83 -5.55 19.40 -0.12
N THR A 84 -4.40 19.35 -0.80
CA THR A 84 -3.18 18.75 -0.29
C THR A 84 -2.01 19.72 -0.40
N VAL A 85 -1.21 19.83 0.65
CA VAL A 85 0.12 20.45 0.58
C VAL A 85 1.13 19.35 0.29
N PHE A 86 1.80 19.44 -0.86
CA PHE A 86 2.86 18.53 -1.26
C PHE A 86 4.22 19.11 -0.82
N SER A 87 5.11 18.26 -0.32
CA SER A 87 6.45 18.63 0.14
C SER A 87 7.51 17.73 -0.48
N ALA A 88 8.31 18.31 -1.37
CA ALA A 88 9.59 17.77 -1.83
C ALA A 88 10.77 18.32 -0.99
N ASP A 89 10.48 19.03 0.11
CA ASP A 89 11.47 19.66 0.96
C ASP A 89 11.92 18.71 2.11
N PRO A 90 13.21 18.36 2.21
CA PRO A 90 13.69 17.39 3.21
C PRO A 90 13.46 17.82 4.66
N GLU A 91 13.60 19.12 4.97
CA GLU A 91 13.47 19.66 6.32
C GLU A 91 12.01 19.61 6.78
N THR A 92 11.10 20.00 5.89
CA THR A 92 9.65 19.89 6.09
C THR A 92 9.23 18.43 6.25
N ASN A 93 9.75 17.52 5.42
CA ASN A 93 9.44 16.09 5.50
C ASN A 93 9.92 15.50 6.83
N ARG A 94 11.13 15.86 7.30
CA ARG A 94 11.62 15.47 8.62
C ARG A 94 10.73 16.00 9.73
N PHE A 95 10.30 17.27 9.66
CA PHE A 95 9.41 17.87 10.64
C PHE A 95 8.06 17.13 10.70
N ILE A 96 7.48 16.78 9.55
CA ILE A 96 6.23 16.02 9.48
C ILE A 96 6.40 14.66 10.17
N LEU A 97 7.40 13.88 9.76
CA LEU A 97 7.63 12.53 10.27
C LEU A 97 7.94 12.51 11.78
N GLN A 98 8.67 13.51 12.29
CA GLN A 98 8.97 13.63 13.73
C GLN A 98 7.77 14.05 14.59
N ASN A 99 6.70 14.56 13.97
CA ASN A 99 5.51 15.07 14.66
C ASN A 99 4.24 14.27 14.38
N GLU A 100 4.40 13.05 13.89
CA GLU A 100 3.31 12.06 13.74
C GLU A 100 2.63 11.79 15.09
N GLY A 101 1.30 11.82 15.09
CA GLY A 101 0.46 11.68 16.29
C GLY A 101 0.38 12.93 17.18
N ARG A 102 1.05 14.04 16.81
CA ARG A 102 1.00 15.32 17.53
C ARG A 102 0.47 16.47 16.69
N LEU A 103 1.11 16.71 15.54
CA LEU A 103 0.72 17.76 14.58
C LEU A 103 0.20 17.17 13.27
N PHE A 104 0.68 15.98 12.92
CA PHE A 104 0.31 15.25 11.73
C PHE A 104 -0.23 13.88 12.11
N GLU A 105 -1.00 13.31 11.20
CA GLU A 105 -1.53 11.96 11.34
C GLU A 105 -1.55 11.31 9.95
N SER A 106 -1.17 10.04 9.92
CA SER A 106 -1.23 9.19 8.73
C SER A 106 -2.66 9.15 8.19
N SER A 107 -2.81 9.60 6.94
CA SER A 107 -4.08 9.67 6.24
C SER A 107 -3.87 9.26 4.79
N TYR A 108 -4.40 8.09 4.43
CA TYR A 108 -4.28 7.52 3.09
C TYR A 108 -5.55 7.76 2.26
N PRO A 109 -5.46 7.76 0.92
CA PRO A 109 -6.64 7.82 0.05
C PRO A 109 -7.65 6.71 0.39
N GLY A 110 -8.95 7.02 0.23
CA GLY A 110 -10.02 6.07 0.53
C GLY A 110 -9.92 4.73 -0.24
N SER A 111 -9.30 4.73 -1.43
CA SER A 111 -9.01 3.49 -2.16
C SER A 111 -8.12 2.54 -1.35
N ILE A 112 -7.04 3.06 -0.77
CA ILE A 112 -6.11 2.29 0.07
C ILE A 112 -6.79 1.89 1.37
N GLN A 113 -7.50 2.83 2.02
CA GLN A 113 -8.16 2.56 3.30
C GLN A 113 -9.16 1.39 3.21
N ASN A 114 -10.02 1.41 2.19
CA ASN A 114 -11.05 0.40 1.99
C ASN A 114 -10.47 -0.98 1.64
N LEU A 115 -9.36 -1.01 0.90
CA LEU A 115 -8.75 -2.26 0.44
C LEU A 115 -7.88 -2.92 1.50
N LEU A 116 -7.17 -2.12 2.32
CA LEU A 116 -6.39 -2.64 3.45
C LEU A 116 -7.24 -3.04 4.65
N GLY A 117 -8.39 -2.39 4.84
CA GLY A 117 -9.23 -2.59 6.02
C GLY A 117 -8.82 -1.68 7.18
N ARG A 118 -9.80 -1.43 8.06
CA ARG A 118 -9.73 -0.45 9.16
C ARG A 118 -8.72 -0.85 10.25
N TYR A 119 -8.40 -2.14 10.36
CA TYR A 119 -7.41 -2.65 11.31
C TYR A 119 -6.06 -2.94 10.63
N SER A 120 -5.80 -2.33 9.48
CA SER A 120 -4.45 -2.35 8.91
C SER A 120 -3.52 -1.44 9.72
N LEU A 121 -2.24 -1.83 9.81
CA LEU A 121 -1.24 -1.07 10.54
C LEU A 121 -1.10 0.38 10.02
N LEU A 122 -1.38 0.61 8.73
CA LEU A 122 -1.34 1.93 8.09
C LEU A 122 -2.47 2.88 8.53
N LEU A 123 -3.58 2.34 9.05
CA LEU A 123 -4.77 3.12 9.43
C LEU A 123 -5.02 3.15 10.94
N MET A 124 -4.46 2.18 11.67
CA MET A 124 -4.52 2.13 13.12
C MET A 124 -3.94 3.40 13.75
N ARG A 125 -4.51 3.78 14.90
CA ARG A 125 -4.11 4.97 15.66
C ARG A 125 -3.88 4.65 17.13
N GLY A 126 -3.17 5.53 17.82
CA GLY A 126 -3.03 5.50 19.27
C GLY A 126 -2.45 4.21 19.83
N THR A 127 -3.11 3.64 20.85
CA THR A 127 -2.64 2.45 21.58
C THR A 127 -2.68 1.18 20.74
N LEU A 128 -3.68 1.02 19.88
CA LEU A 128 -3.79 -0.14 18.99
C LEU A 128 -2.63 -0.18 17.98
N HIS A 129 -2.33 0.95 17.35
CA HIS A 129 -1.15 1.08 16.47
C HIS A 129 0.14 0.72 17.22
N LYS A 130 0.35 1.30 18.41
CA LYS A 130 1.54 1.01 19.23
C LYS A 130 1.67 -0.48 19.56
N ARG A 131 0.57 -1.15 19.91
CA ARG A 131 0.53 -2.58 20.23
C ARG A 131 0.90 -3.43 19.01
N MET A 132 0.23 -3.23 17.88
CA MET A 132 0.47 -3.99 16.64
C MET A 132 1.87 -3.72 16.06
N HIS A 133 2.32 -2.46 16.10
CA HIS A 133 3.68 -2.11 15.68
C HIS A 133 4.74 -2.76 16.58
N SER A 134 4.54 -2.74 17.90
CA SER A 134 5.43 -3.41 18.86
C SER A 134 5.49 -4.92 18.62
N LEU A 135 4.36 -5.56 18.34
CA LEU A 135 4.30 -6.98 17.99
C LEU A 135 5.08 -7.27 16.71
N THR A 136 4.89 -6.45 15.67
CA THR A 136 5.63 -6.55 14.39
C THR A 136 7.14 -6.50 14.62
N MET A 137 7.59 -5.51 15.41
CA MET A 137 9.01 -5.33 15.72
C MET A 137 9.57 -6.46 16.59
N SER A 138 8.79 -6.96 17.55
CA SER A 138 9.18 -8.09 18.38
C SER A 138 9.39 -9.34 17.54
N PHE A 139 8.44 -9.64 16.65
CA PHE A 139 8.53 -10.77 15.74
C PHE A 139 9.74 -10.67 14.81
N ALA A 140 9.93 -9.51 14.17
CA ALA A 140 11.07 -9.25 13.28
C ALA A 140 12.44 -9.35 13.99
N ASN A 141 12.50 -9.03 15.29
CA ASN A 141 13.73 -9.09 16.07
C ASN A 141 13.92 -10.40 16.84
N SER A 142 12.93 -11.30 16.82
CA SER A 142 13.03 -12.56 17.54
C SER A 142 14.22 -13.39 17.02
N SER A 143 15.00 -13.96 17.95
CA SER A 143 16.13 -14.83 17.59
C SER A 143 15.68 -16.02 16.75
N ILE A 144 14.46 -16.48 17.00
CA ILE A 144 13.75 -17.51 16.24
C ILE A 144 13.63 -17.15 14.76
N LEU A 145 13.25 -15.91 14.44
CA LEU A 145 13.19 -15.48 13.04
C LEU A 145 14.58 -15.48 12.43
N LYS A 146 15.61 -15.04 13.15
CA LYS A 146 16.98 -14.95 12.59
C LYS A 146 17.53 -16.32 12.17
N ASP A 147 17.23 -17.37 12.93
CA ASP A 147 17.72 -18.72 12.65
C ASP A 147 16.99 -19.37 11.46
N HIS A 148 15.68 -19.13 11.31
CA HIS A 148 14.87 -19.75 10.25
C HIS A 148 14.69 -18.89 9.00
N LEU A 149 14.64 -17.56 9.14
CA LEU A 149 14.40 -16.63 8.04
C LEU A 149 15.48 -16.75 6.96
N LEU A 150 16.75 -16.81 7.35
CA LEU A 150 17.84 -16.94 6.38
C LEU A 150 17.76 -18.26 5.60
N ALA A 151 17.41 -19.35 6.29
CA ALA A 151 17.22 -20.65 5.67
C ALA A 151 16.01 -20.65 4.71
N ASP A 152 14.90 -20.03 5.10
CA ASP A 152 13.73 -19.88 4.23
C ASP A 152 14.01 -18.98 3.03
N ILE A 153 14.76 -17.89 3.21
CA ILE A 153 15.21 -17.03 2.11
C ILE A 153 16.04 -17.84 1.11
N ASP A 154 17.10 -18.52 1.57
CA ASP A 154 17.98 -19.30 0.69
C ASP A 154 17.18 -20.39 -0.05
N ARG A 155 16.34 -21.14 0.67
CA ARG A 155 15.50 -22.19 0.09
C ARG A 155 14.54 -21.65 -0.96
N LEU A 156 13.80 -20.58 -0.67
CA LEU A 156 12.80 -20.02 -1.59
C LEU A 156 13.44 -19.37 -2.81
N VAL A 157 14.58 -18.70 -2.63
CA VAL A 157 15.36 -18.14 -3.74
C VAL A 157 15.87 -19.26 -4.64
N ARG A 158 16.48 -20.31 -4.09
CA ARG A 158 16.95 -21.47 -4.88
C ARG A 158 15.81 -22.17 -5.60
N LEU A 159 14.71 -22.48 -4.90
CA LEU A 159 13.53 -23.09 -5.48
C LEU A 159 13.00 -22.29 -6.68
N ASN A 160 12.99 -20.96 -6.58
CA ASN A 160 12.57 -20.11 -7.66
C ASN A 160 13.60 -20.10 -8.82
N LEU A 161 14.89 -19.91 -8.54
CA LEU A 161 15.95 -19.91 -9.54
C LEU A 161 16.05 -21.23 -10.32
N ASP A 162 15.90 -22.36 -9.63
CA ASP A 162 15.95 -23.70 -10.24
C ASP A 162 14.77 -23.95 -11.20
N SER A 163 13.67 -23.19 -11.06
CA SER A 163 12.52 -23.25 -11.97
C SER A 163 12.71 -22.47 -13.28
N TRP A 164 13.77 -21.66 -13.38
CA TRP A 164 13.99 -20.81 -14.55
C TRP A 164 14.48 -21.62 -15.74
N THR A 165 13.69 -21.67 -16.81
CA THR A 165 14.00 -22.41 -18.04
C THR A 165 14.66 -21.56 -19.13
N GLY A 166 14.83 -20.25 -18.88
CA GLY A 166 15.38 -19.31 -19.85
C GLY A 166 15.18 -17.86 -19.43
N ARG A 167 14.69 -17.02 -20.36
CA ARG A 167 14.38 -15.62 -20.05
C ARG A 167 13.15 -15.54 -19.15
N VAL A 168 13.26 -14.78 -18.07
CA VAL A 168 12.19 -14.56 -17.10
C VAL A 168 11.87 -13.08 -16.96
N PHE A 169 10.63 -12.78 -16.54
CA PHE A 169 10.28 -11.45 -16.07
C PHE A 169 10.72 -11.32 -14.62
N LEU A 170 11.87 -10.66 -14.41
CA LEU A 170 12.51 -10.63 -13.09
C LEU A 170 11.61 -10.08 -11.98
N MET A 171 10.80 -9.05 -12.28
CA MET A 171 9.85 -8.49 -11.31
C MET A 171 8.84 -9.54 -10.85
N ASP A 172 8.33 -10.37 -11.76
CA ASP A 172 7.36 -11.42 -11.43
C ASP A 172 8.00 -12.50 -10.57
N GLU A 173 9.23 -12.90 -10.88
CA GLU A 173 9.99 -13.87 -10.09
C GLU A 173 10.36 -13.33 -8.70
N ALA A 174 10.79 -12.07 -8.61
CA ALA A 174 11.04 -11.40 -7.33
C ALA A 174 9.76 -11.32 -6.49
N LYS A 175 8.63 -10.97 -7.09
CA LYS A 175 7.31 -10.94 -6.44
C LYS A 175 6.89 -12.32 -5.92
N LYS A 176 7.13 -13.39 -6.68
CA LYS A 176 6.89 -14.77 -6.21
C LYS A 176 7.73 -15.12 -4.99
N ILE A 177 9.02 -14.79 -5.00
CA ILE A 177 9.93 -15.06 -3.87
C ILE A 177 9.45 -14.33 -2.62
N THR A 178 9.21 -13.02 -2.73
CA THR A 178 8.85 -12.20 -1.56
C THR A 178 7.46 -12.49 -1.04
N PHE A 179 6.49 -12.81 -1.91
CA PHE A 179 5.16 -13.25 -1.50
C PHE A 179 5.23 -14.53 -0.67
N ASN A 180 5.89 -15.56 -1.20
CA ASN A 180 6.00 -16.85 -0.53
C ASN A 180 6.78 -16.75 0.78
N LEU A 181 7.85 -15.94 0.81
CA LEU A 181 8.57 -15.68 2.05
C LEU A 181 7.67 -15.03 3.09
N THR A 182 6.89 -14.01 2.70
CA THR A 182 5.98 -13.31 3.61
C THR A 182 4.90 -14.26 4.13
N VAL A 183 4.29 -15.06 3.27
CA VAL A 183 3.29 -16.07 3.67
C VAL A 183 3.88 -17.13 4.61
N LYS A 184 5.12 -17.57 4.35
CA LYS A 184 5.85 -18.50 5.22
C LYS A 184 6.06 -17.90 6.61
N GLN A 185 6.55 -16.67 6.70
CA GLN A 185 6.80 -16.00 7.99
C GLN A 185 5.52 -15.66 8.75
N LEU A 186 4.45 -15.28 8.03
CA LEU A 186 3.21 -14.87 8.70
C LEU A 186 2.37 -16.06 9.18
N MET A 187 2.33 -17.16 8.41
CA MET A 187 1.33 -18.23 8.59
C MET A 187 1.89 -19.64 8.44
N SER A 188 3.20 -19.81 8.25
CA SER A 188 3.88 -21.10 8.09
C SER A 188 3.50 -21.92 6.84
N PHE A 189 2.97 -21.29 5.79
CA PHE A 189 2.67 -21.98 4.54
C PHE A 189 3.87 -22.00 3.59
N ASP A 190 4.11 -23.17 2.97
CA ASP A 190 5.05 -23.34 1.87
C ASP A 190 4.37 -23.11 0.51
N PRO A 191 5.14 -22.80 -0.56
CA PRO A 191 4.59 -22.59 -1.89
C PRO A 191 3.75 -23.78 -2.35
N CYS A 192 2.49 -23.51 -2.67
CA CYS A 192 1.52 -24.46 -3.20
C CYS A 192 0.42 -23.74 -3.98
N GLU A 193 -0.49 -24.50 -4.60
CA GLU A 193 -1.60 -23.96 -5.40
C GLU A 193 -2.43 -22.92 -4.62
N TRP A 194 -2.66 -23.13 -3.31
CA TRP A 194 -3.38 -22.17 -2.48
C TRP A 194 -2.64 -20.83 -2.36
N THR A 195 -1.33 -20.86 -2.10
CA THR A 195 -0.52 -19.62 -2.01
C THR A 195 -0.46 -18.88 -3.35
N GLU A 196 -0.41 -19.61 -4.47
CA GLU A 196 -0.43 -19.00 -5.81
C GLU A 196 -1.77 -18.33 -6.11
N ASN A 197 -2.88 -18.96 -5.74
CA ASN A 197 -4.22 -18.39 -5.91
C ASN A 197 -4.43 -17.18 -5.00
N LEU A 198 -3.96 -17.25 -3.75
CA LEU A 198 -3.95 -16.10 -2.85
C LEU A 198 -3.17 -14.94 -3.46
N MET A 199 -1.97 -15.20 -3.99
CA MET A 199 -1.13 -14.20 -4.64
C MET A 199 -1.85 -13.51 -5.81
N LYS A 200 -2.52 -14.28 -6.69
CA LYS A 200 -3.26 -13.73 -7.84
C LYS A 200 -4.38 -12.79 -7.41
N GLU A 201 -5.18 -13.18 -6.43
CA GLU A 201 -6.22 -12.30 -5.89
C GLU A 201 -5.59 -11.08 -5.21
N TYR A 202 -4.47 -11.28 -4.51
CA TYR A 202 -3.75 -10.20 -3.85
C TYR A 202 -3.23 -9.13 -4.82
N MET A 203 -2.74 -9.53 -6.00
CA MET A 203 -2.33 -8.57 -7.05
C MET A 203 -3.48 -7.64 -7.46
N LEU A 204 -4.69 -8.17 -7.58
CA LEU A 204 -5.88 -7.37 -7.91
C LEU A 204 -6.22 -6.36 -6.81
N VAL A 205 -5.92 -6.67 -5.54
CA VAL A 205 -6.06 -5.71 -4.43
C VAL A 205 -5.10 -4.55 -4.62
N ILE A 206 -3.81 -4.82 -4.88
CA ILE A 206 -2.78 -3.80 -5.08
C ILE A 206 -3.10 -2.88 -6.27
N GLU A 207 -3.58 -3.44 -7.39
CA GLU A 207 -4.02 -2.65 -8.56
C GLU A 207 -5.11 -1.61 -8.21
N GLY A 208 -5.89 -1.88 -7.16
CA GLY A 208 -6.95 -0.98 -6.70
C GLY A 208 -6.46 0.26 -5.96
N PHE A 209 -5.24 0.27 -5.41
CA PHE A 209 -4.73 1.35 -4.54
C PHE A 209 -4.69 2.71 -5.23
N PHE A 210 -4.23 2.74 -6.47
CA PHE A 210 -4.09 3.95 -7.29
C PHE A 210 -5.22 4.08 -8.33
N SER A 211 -6.44 3.73 -7.93
CA SER A 211 -7.62 3.84 -8.79
C SER A 211 -8.69 4.76 -8.16
N ILE A 212 -9.66 5.19 -8.98
CA ILE A 212 -10.77 6.00 -8.48
C ILE A 212 -11.61 5.12 -7.53
N PRO A 213 -11.83 5.52 -6.26
CA PRO A 213 -12.50 4.70 -5.24
C PRO A 213 -14.03 4.67 -5.42
N LEU A 214 -14.51 4.53 -6.65
CA LEU A 214 -15.92 4.45 -7.01
C LEU A 214 -16.14 3.25 -7.92
N PRO A 215 -16.67 2.11 -7.41
CA PRO A 215 -16.83 0.87 -8.18
C PRO A 215 -17.68 1.00 -9.46
N ILE A 216 -18.52 2.02 -9.53
CA ILE A 216 -19.35 2.34 -10.70
C ILE A 216 -18.50 2.90 -11.84
N PHE A 217 -17.50 3.74 -11.52
CA PHE A 217 -16.65 4.45 -12.49
C PHE A 217 -15.29 3.79 -12.72
N SER A 218 -14.92 2.77 -11.92
CA SER A 218 -13.63 2.08 -12.02
C SER A 218 -13.81 0.57 -11.98
N SER A 219 -13.62 -0.10 -13.13
CA SER A 219 -13.62 -1.57 -13.21
C SER A 219 -12.47 -2.18 -12.41
N THR A 220 -11.30 -1.52 -12.38
CA THR A 220 -10.14 -1.91 -11.57
C THR A 220 -10.50 -1.92 -10.09
N TYR A 221 -11.11 -0.84 -9.59
CA TYR A 221 -11.50 -0.76 -8.18
C TYR A 221 -12.57 -1.78 -7.82
N ARG A 222 -13.53 -2.03 -8.72
CA ARG A 222 -14.55 -3.09 -8.53
C ARG A 222 -13.91 -4.47 -8.38
N LYS A 223 -12.96 -4.82 -9.25
CA LYS A 223 -12.21 -6.09 -9.15
C LYS A 223 -11.40 -6.15 -7.86
N ALA A 224 -10.73 -5.06 -7.48
CA ALA A 224 -9.94 -4.99 -6.26
C ALA A 224 -10.78 -5.23 -5.00
N ILE A 225 -12.00 -4.66 -4.93
CA ILE A 225 -12.92 -4.91 -3.81
C ILE A 225 -13.36 -6.37 -3.75
N GLN A 226 -13.67 -6.99 -4.90
CA GLN A 226 -14.02 -8.41 -4.94
C GLN A 226 -12.85 -9.30 -4.51
N ALA A 227 -11.64 -8.99 -4.98
CA ALA A 227 -10.44 -9.70 -4.60
C ALA A 227 -10.11 -9.54 -3.12
N ARG A 228 -10.29 -8.33 -2.56
CA ARG A 228 -10.15 -8.07 -1.12
C ARG A 228 -11.07 -8.95 -0.30
N THR A 229 -12.33 -9.12 -0.71
CA THR A 229 -13.26 -10.03 -0.03
C THR A 229 -12.76 -11.47 -0.04
N LYS A 230 -12.33 -11.98 -1.19
CA LYS A 230 -11.78 -13.35 -1.31
C LYS A 230 -10.52 -13.56 -0.47
N VAL A 231 -9.60 -12.59 -0.47
CA VAL A 231 -8.40 -12.61 0.36
C VAL A 231 -8.77 -12.65 1.84
N ALA A 232 -9.69 -11.78 2.29
CA ALA A 232 -10.14 -11.75 3.67
C ALA A 232 -10.84 -13.06 4.10
N GLU A 233 -11.63 -13.67 3.21
CA GLU A 233 -12.25 -14.97 3.45
C GLU A 233 -11.21 -16.09 3.59
N ALA A 234 -10.22 -16.13 2.68
CA ALA A 234 -9.14 -17.11 2.70
C ALA A 234 -8.28 -16.99 3.97
N LEU A 235 -7.87 -15.77 4.34
CA LEU A 235 -7.13 -15.51 5.57
C LEU A 235 -7.99 -15.82 6.81
N GLY A 236 -9.28 -15.49 6.78
CA GLY A 236 -10.20 -15.79 7.87
C GLY A 236 -10.36 -17.29 8.12
N LEU A 237 -10.31 -18.13 7.07
CA LEU A 237 -10.27 -19.58 7.23
C LEU A 237 -8.98 -20.03 7.95
N VAL A 238 -7.83 -19.51 7.52
CA VAL A 238 -6.53 -19.80 8.16
C VAL A 238 -6.53 -19.44 9.65
N VAL A 239 -7.05 -18.25 9.99
CA VAL A 239 -7.14 -17.79 11.40
C VAL A 239 -8.03 -18.72 12.22
N ARG A 240 -9.22 -19.06 11.72
CA ARG A 240 -10.15 -19.96 12.42
C ARG A 240 -9.59 -21.37 12.61
N ASP A 241 -8.94 -21.91 11.59
CA ASP A 241 -8.35 -23.25 11.67
C ASP A 241 -7.15 -23.26 12.62
N ARG A 242 -6.30 -22.22 12.60
CA ARG A 242 -5.20 -22.09 13.57
C ARG A 242 -5.68 -21.97 15.02
N ARG A 243 -6.81 -21.30 15.28
CA ARG A 243 -7.39 -21.26 16.63
C ARG A 243 -7.80 -22.66 17.11
N LYS A 244 -8.40 -23.49 16.24
CA LYS A 244 -8.76 -24.88 16.56
C LYS A 244 -7.53 -25.75 16.80
N GLU A 245 -6.48 -25.61 15.97
CA GLU A 245 -5.19 -26.30 16.16
C GLU A 245 -4.63 -25.98 17.56
N ARG A 246 -4.69 -24.71 17.97
CA ARG A 246 -4.24 -24.23 19.28
C ARG A 246 -5.06 -24.78 20.44
N GLU A 247 -6.38 -24.88 20.30
CA GLU A 247 -7.26 -25.56 21.28
C GLU A 247 -6.92 -27.05 21.42
N GLY A 248 -6.47 -27.68 20.32
CA GLY A 248 -5.95 -29.05 20.30
C GLY A 248 -4.52 -29.20 20.85
N GLY A 249 -3.86 -28.10 21.24
CA GLY A 249 -2.50 -28.10 21.80
C GLY A 249 -1.37 -27.92 20.78
N GLU A 250 -1.69 -27.78 19.50
CA GLU A 250 -0.70 -27.51 18.45
C GLU A 250 -0.41 -26.00 18.36
N ARG A 251 0.87 -25.62 18.49
CA ARG A 251 1.30 -24.23 18.31
C ARG A 251 2.36 -24.17 17.23
N LYS A 252 2.26 -23.16 16.37
CA LYS A 252 3.27 -22.87 15.34
C LYS A 252 4.11 -21.69 15.77
N ASN A 253 5.30 -21.59 15.19
CA ASN A 253 6.24 -20.55 15.52
C ASN A 253 6.25 -19.48 14.41
N ASP A 254 5.15 -18.75 14.29
CA ASP A 254 4.93 -17.72 13.28
C ASP A 254 4.26 -16.46 13.86
N MET A 255 4.09 -15.44 13.01
CA MET A 255 3.46 -14.17 13.42
C MET A 255 2.01 -14.41 13.88
N LEU A 256 1.29 -15.33 13.22
CA LEU A 256 -0.09 -15.61 13.56
C LEU A 256 -0.22 -16.16 14.99
N GLU A 257 0.66 -17.05 15.44
CA GLU A 257 0.68 -17.47 16.85
C GLU A 257 1.03 -16.29 17.77
N SER A 258 1.99 -15.44 17.39
CA SER A 258 2.36 -14.25 18.19
C SER A 258 1.18 -13.28 18.36
N LEU A 259 0.33 -13.14 17.33
CA LEU A 259 -0.91 -12.36 17.39
C LEU A 259 -1.91 -12.96 18.38
N PHE A 260 -1.98 -14.29 18.51
CA PHE A 260 -2.80 -14.95 19.53
C PHE A 260 -2.20 -14.87 20.94
N GLU A 261 -0.87 -14.87 21.10
CA GLU A 261 -0.22 -14.76 22.41
C GLU A 261 -0.20 -13.33 22.95
N GLY A 262 -0.25 -12.34 22.07
CA GLY A 262 -0.45 -10.93 22.44
C GLY A 262 -1.70 -10.70 23.30
N ASP A 263 -2.60 -11.68 23.39
CA ASP A 263 -3.75 -11.82 24.30
C ASP A 263 -3.38 -11.83 25.80
N GLY A 264 -2.15 -12.22 26.19
CA GLY A 264 -1.79 -12.46 27.61
C GLY A 264 -0.66 -11.62 28.22
N ALA A 265 0.15 -10.92 27.43
CA ALA A 265 1.43 -10.36 27.91
C ALA A 265 1.39 -8.88 28.38
N ALA A 266 0.28 -8.18 28.19
CA ALA A 266 0.10 -6.81 28.69
C ALA A 266 -1.03 -6.82 29.71
N GLY A 267 -0.72 -6.58 30.99
CA GLY A 267 -1.66 -6.50 32.11
C GLY A 267 -2.65 -5.32 32.03
N VAL A 268 -3.34 -5.19 30.91
CA VAL A 268 -4.46 -4.28 30.67
C VAL A 268 -5.64 -5.18 30.33
N GLU A 269 -6.69 -5.13 31.16
CA GLU A 269 -7.94 -5.84 30.93
C GLU A 269 -8.49 -5.52 29.52
N GLY A 270 -8.59 -6.55 28.67
CA GLY A 270 -9.20 -6.44 27.34
C GLY A 270 -8.64 -7.46 26.36
N GLY A 271 -9.46 -8.49 26.07
CA GLY A 271 -9.16 -9.69 25.30
C GLY A 271 -8.33 -9.53 24.02
N GLY A 272 -7.78 -10.66 23.57
CA GLY A 272 -6.97 -10.79 22.37
C GLY A 272 -7.61 -10.23 21.11
N PHE A 273 -6.80 -10.13 20.05
CA PHE A 273 -7.28 -9.58 18.79
C PHE A 273 -8.42 -10.43 18.21
N SER A 274 -9.45 -9.74 17.73
CA SER A 274 -10.54 -10.35 16.97
C SER A 274 -10.03 -10.91 15.64
N ASP A 275 -10.78 -11.84 15.07
CA ASP A 275 -10.43 -12.41 13.77
C ASP A 275 -10.37 -11.34 12.67
N GLU A 276 -11.24 -10.32 12.74
CA GLU A 276 -11.22 -9.19 11.80
C GLU A 276 -9.92 -8.38 11.93
N GLU A 277 -9.48 -8.09 13.16
CA GLU A 277 -8.22 -7.38 13.41
C GLU A 277 -7.01 -8.16 12.89
N ILE A 278 -6.98 -9.47 13.12
CA ILE A 278 -5.88 -10.33 12.66
C ILE A 278 -5.87 -10.42 11.13
N VAL A 279 -7.03 -10.59 10.50
CA VAL A 279 -7.14 -10.70 9.03
C VAL A 279 -6.71 -9.41 8.36
N ASP A 280 -7.24 -8.25 8.78
CA ASP A 280 -6.87 -6.94 8.22
C ASP A 280 -5.37 -6.65 8.44
N PHE A 281 -4.82 -7.05 9.59
CA PHE A 281 -3.40 -6.87 9.90
C PHE A 281 -2.48 -7.75 9.02
N ILE A 282 -2.79 -9.04 8.87
CA ILE A 282 -2.04 -9.96 7.99
C ILE A 282 -2.16 -9.52 6.53
N LEU A 283 -3.37 -9.11 6.11
CA LEU A 283 -3.60 -8.55 4.79
C LEU A 283 -2.70 -7.34 4.58
N ALA A 284 -2.58 -6.42 5.53
CA ALA A 284 -1.71 -5.25 5.39
C ALA A 284 -0.21 -5.62 5.32
N LEU A 285 0.25 -6.60 6.12
CA LEU A 285 1.66 -7.03 6.09
C LEU A 285 2.05 -7.72 4.79
N LEU A 286 1.12 -8.44 4.14
CA LEU A 286 1.35 -9.02 2.82
C LEU A 286 1.68 -7.93 1.78
N VAL A 287 1.10 -6.73 1.86
CA VAL A 287 1.39 -5.61 0.93
C VAL A 287 2.85 -5.22 1.10
N ALA A 288 3.24 -5.01 2.36
CA ALA A 288 4.56 -4.51 2.71
C ALA A 288 5.65 -5.46 2.21
N GLY A 289 5.47 -6.78 2.41
CA GLY A 289 6.43 -7.79 1.96
C GLY A 289 6.43 -8.02 0.45
N TYR A 290 5.27 -7.87 -0.21
CA TYR A 290 5.12 -8.18 -1.63
C TYR A 290 5.75 -7.14 -2.56
N GLU A 291 5.36 -5.87 -2.45
CA GLU A 291 5.66 -4.86 -3.48
C GLU A 291 7.03 -4.20 -3.28
N THR A 292 7.42 -3.94 -2.03
CA THR A 292 8.63 -3.14 -1.73
C THR A 292 9.92 -3.92 -2.00
N THR A 293 10.07 -5.08 -1.37
CA THR A 293 11.28 -5.92 -1.48
C THR A 293 11.48 -6.43 -2.90
N SER A 294 10.42 -6.82 -3.59
CA SER A 294 10.51 -7.32 -4.98
C SER A 294 10.96 -6.22 -5.95
N THR A 295 10.48 -4.99 -5.74
CA THR A 295 10.92 -3.82 -6.51
C THR A 295 12.41 -3.54 -6.25
N ILE A 296 12.85 -3.55 -4.99
CA ILE A 296 14.26 -3.32 -4.63
C ILE A 296 15.15 -4.43 -5.24
N MET A 297 14.75 -5.69 -5.15
CA MET A 297 15.49 -6.81 -5.75
C MET A 297 15.63 -6.62 -7.27
N THR A 298 14.55 -6.23 -7.95
CA THR A 298 14.54 -6.00 -9.40
C THR A 298 15.44 -4.83 -9.78
N LEU A 299 15.35 -3.71 -9.06
CA LEU A 299 16.20 -2.54 -9.28
C LEU A 299 17.67 -2.85 -9.00
N ALA A 300 17.97 -3.62 -7.95
CA ALA A 300 19.33 -4.03 -7.63
C ALA A 300 19.95 -4.83 -8.79
N VAL A 301 19.24 -5.83 -9.32
CA VAL A 301 19.73 -6.59 -10.49
C VAL A 301 19.88 -5.69 -11.70
N LYS A 302 18.90 -4.82 -12.00
CA LYS A 302 18.99 -3.86 -13.11
C LYS A 302 20.25 -3.01 -13.00
N PHE A 303 20.46 -2.32 -11.88
CA PHE A 303 21.62 -1.44 -11.71
C PHE A 303 22.96 -2.19 -11.69
N LEU A 304 23.00 -3.40 -11.15
CA LEU A 304 24.19 -4.26 -11.20
C LEU A 304 24.50 -4.71 -12.63
N THR A 305 23.49 -5.04 -13.43
CA THR A 305 23.70 -5.39 -14.85
C THR A 305 24.18 -4.21 -15.69
N GLU A 306 23.80 -2.98 -15.32
CA GLU A 306 24.23 -1.73 -15.96
C GLU A 306 25.57 -1.21 -15.43
N THR A 307 26.08 -1.79 -14.34
CA THR A 307 27.34 -1.38 -13.69
C THR A 307 28.30 -2.58 -13.55
N PRO A 308 28.97 -3.01 -14.65
CA PRO A 308 29.78 -4.23 -14.65
C PRO A 308 30.89 -4.27 -13.60
N HIS A 309 31.47 -3.11 -13.26
CA HIS A 309 32.49 -3.01 -12.22
C HIS A 309 31.95 -3.44 -10.85
N ALA A 310 30.80 -2.92 -10.42
CA ALA A 310 30.17 -3.29 -9.16
C ALA A 310 29.81 -4.79 -9.13
N LEU A 311 29.27 -5.31 -10.23
CA LEU A 311 28.96 -6.74 -10.36
C LEU A 311 30.21 -7.63 -10.25
N SER A 312 31.34 -7.20 -10.82
CA SER A 312 32.60 -7.95 -10.71
C SER A 312 33.12 -8.01 -9.27
N GLN A 313 33.03 -6.90 -8.53
CA GLN A 313 33.44 -6.85 -7.13
C GLN A 313 32.59 -7.77 -6.25
N LEU A 314 31.27 -7.81 -6.47
CA LEU A 314 30.37 -8.70 -5.72
C LEU A 314 30.59 -10.19 -6.00
N LYS A 315 31.10 -10.55 -7.18
CA LYS A 315 31.40 -11.96 -7.51
C LYS A 315 32.72 -12.46 -6.93
N CYS A 316 33.64 -11.56 -6.61
CA CYS A 316 34.98 -11.88 -6.13
C CYS A 316 35.13 -11.87 -4.60
N GLY A 317 34.14 -11.34 -3.87
CA GLY A 317 34.05 -11.40 -2.41
C GLY A 317 33.25 -12.61 -1.94
#